data_AF-A0A0C1R3I0-F1
#
_entry.id   AF-A0A0C1R3I0-F1
#
_cell.length_a   1.000
_cell.length_b   1.000
_cell.length_c   1.000
_cell.angle_alpha   90.00
_cell.angle_beta   90.00
_cell.angle_gamma   90.00
#
_symmetry.space_group_name_H-M   'P 1'
#
loop_
_entity.id
_entity.type
_entity.pdbx_description
1 polymer ?
#
loop_
_entity_poly.entity_id
_entity_poly.type
_entity_poly.pdbx_seq_one_letter_code
_entity_poly.pdbx_strand_id
1 'polypeptide(L)'
;MTDSILQEQIAYYSARANEYDEWFYRIGRYDRGEELNQRWFNEAGVIRNALYQIGNVERVLELACGTGIWTQELLKIGQKITALDASSEVIAIARSK
;
A
#
# COMPACT_ATOMS: atom_id res chain seq x y z
N MET A 1 23.50 -11.87 -9.66
CA MET A 1 22.49 -11.51 -10.68
C MET A 1 21.10 -11.39 -10.05
N THR A 2 20.65 -12.33 -9.24
CA THR A 2 19.40 -12.20 -8.46
C THR A 2 19.46 -11.06 -7.45
N ASP A 3 20.56 -10.93 -6.71
CA ASP A 3 20.70 -9.87 -5.69
C ASP A 3 20.71 -8.46 -6.27
N SER A 4 21.25 -8.26 -7.47
CA SER A 4 21.23 -6.95 -8.14
C SER A 4 19.82 -6.54 -8.57
N ILE A 5 19.04 -7.48 -9.11
CA ILE A 5 17.64 -7.23 -9.50
C ILE A 5 16.79 -6.89 -8.27
N LEU A 6 16.99 -7.59 -7.15
CA LEU A 6 16.28 -7.29 -5.91
C LEU A 6 16.60 -5.88 -5.40
N GLN A 7 17.87 -5.47 -5.44
CA GLN A 7 18.25 -4.13 -5.01
C GLN A 7 17.73 -3.05 -5.95
N GLU A 8 17.72 -3.29 -7.26
CA GLU A 8 17.12 -2.38 -8.24
C GLU A 8 15.61 -2.20 -7.99
N GLN A 9 14.90 -3.27 -7.66
CA GLN A 9 13.47 -3.20 -7.34
C GLN A 9 13.22 -2.39 -6.05
N ILE A 10 14.03 -2.60 -5.00
CA ILE A 10 13.94 -1.80 -3.77
C ILE A 10 14.22 -0.32 -4.06
N ALA A 11 15.25 -0.02 -4.86
CA ALA A 11 15.59 1.34 -5.25
C ALA A 11 14.46 2.00 -6.06
N TYR A 12 13.81 1.25 -6.96
CA TYR A 12 12.66 1.74 -7.72
C TYR A 12 11.50 2.19 -6.83
N TYR A 13 11.10 1.39 -5.85
CA TYR A 13 10.01 1.76 -4.93
C TYR A 13 10.43 2.88 -3.97
N SER A 14 11.68 2.86 -3.48
CA SER A 14 12.21 3.90 -2.60
C SER A 14 12.19 5.27 -3.29
N ALA A 15 12.65 5.33 -4.54
CA ALA A 15 12.63 6.57 -5.33
C ALA A 15 11.22 7.11 -5.60
N ARG A 16 10.20 6.23 -5.57
CA ARG A 16 8.79 6.58 -5.84
C ARG A 16 7.96 6.75 -4.57
N ALA A 17 8.55 6.63 -3.38
CA ALA A 17 7.81 6.63 -2.12
C ALA A 17 6.88 7.86 -2.00
N ASN A 18 7.39 9.05 -2.32
CA ASN A 18 6.63 10.31 -2.21
C ASN A 18 5.52 10.49 -3.25
N GLU A 19 5.52 9.72 -4.34
CA GLU A 19 4.50 9.80 -5.40
C GLU A 19 3.56 8.60 -5.44
N TYR A 20 3.83 7.57 -4.62
CA TYR A 20 3.09 6.30 -4.69
C TYR A 20 1.62 6.47 -4.31
N ASP A 21 1.33 7.30 -3.31
CA ASP A 21 -0.03 7.63 -2.91
C ASP A 21 -0.78 8.35 -4.04
N GLU A 22 -0.14 9.30 -4.71
CA GLU A 22 -0.76 9.99 -5.85
C GLU A 22 -1.12 9.00 -6.96
N TRP A 23 -0.26 8.01 -7.21
CA TRP A 23 -0.53 6.93 -8.16
C TRP A 23 -1.75 6.10 -7.75
N PHE A 24 -1.81 5.66 -6.48
CA PHE A 24 -2.91 4.83 -5.98
C PHE A 24 -4.24 5.59 -5.94
N TYR A 25 -4.21 6.85 -5.48
CA TYR A 25 -5.39 7.71 -5.36
C TYR A 25 -5.73 8.47 -6.65
N ARG A 26 -5.04 8.16 -7.77
CA ARG A 26 -5.29 8.77 -9.10
C ARG A 26 -5.23 10.30 -9.09
N ILE A 27 -4.27 10.86 -8.36
CA ILE A 27 -4.09 12.30 -8.20
C ILE A 27 -3.10 12.84 -9.24
N GLY A 28 -3.35 14.06 -9.72
CA GLY A 28 -2.42 14.80 -10.57
C GLY A 28 -2.08 14.04 -11.85
N ARG A 29 -0.79 13.79 -12.09
CA ARG A 29 -0.31 13.08 -13.29
C ARG A 29 -0.78 11.63 -13.42
N TYR A 30 -1.38 11.08 -12.37
CA TYR A 30 -1.89 9.71 -12.32
C TYR A 30 -3.39 9.61 -12.51
N ASP A 31 -4.08 10.74 -12.68
CA ASP A 31 -5.43 10.73 -13.21
C ASP A 31 -5.43 10.03 -14.58
N ARG A 32 -6.39 9.12 -14.78
CA ARG A 32 -6.60 8.36 -16.02
C ARG A 32 -7.99 8.59 -16.61
N GLY A 33 -8.71 9.59 -16.12
CA GLY A 33 -10.09 9.88 -16.50
C GLY A 33 -11.10 9.07 -15.69
N GLU A 34 -12.34 9.55 -15.70
CA GLU A 34 -13.43 9.08 -14.83
C GLU A 34 -13.62 7.56 -14.91
N GLU A 35 -13.74 7.00 -16.12
CA GLU A 35 -14.02 5.57 -16.31
C GLU A 35 -12.92 4.67 -15.72
N LEU A 36 -11.65 4.99 -16.01
CA LEU A 36 -10.51 4.18 -15.55
C LEU A 36 -10.28 4.34 -14.05
N ASN A 37 -10.46 5.56 -13.52
CA ASN A 37 -10.34 5.80 -12.08
C ASN A 37 -11.46 5.09 -11.31
N GLN A 38 -12.71 5.17 -11.79
CA GLN A 38 -13.84 4.48 -11.17
C GLN A 38 -13.63 2.97 -11.16
N ARG A 39 -13.14 2.39 -12.28
CA ARG A 39 -12.79 0.97 -12.34
C ARG A 39 -11.74 0.60 -11.30
N TRP A 40 -10.66 1.38 -11.20
CA TRP A 40 -9.60 1.16 -10.22
C TRP A 40 -10.12 1.20 -8.77
N PHE A 41 -10.93 2.20 -8.42
CA PHE A 41 -11.48 2.31 -7.08
C PHE A 41 -12.53 1.24 -6.76
N ASN A 42 -13.29 0.80 -7.75
CA ASN A 42 -14.20 -0.34 -7.61
C ASN A 42 -13.43 -1.62 -7.30
N GLU A 43 -12.35 -1.90 -8.04
CA GLU A 43 -11.49 -3.06 -7.80
C GLU A 43 -10.85 -3.01 -6.40
N ALA A 44 -10.28 -1.87 -6.00
CA ALA A 44 -9.76 -1.68 -4.65
C ALA A 44 -10.87 -1.84 -3.59
N GLY A 45 -12.09 -1.41 -3.88
CA GLY A 45 -13.27 -1.57 -3.03
C GLY A 45 -13.65 -3.04 -2.80
N VAL A 46 -13.57 -3.87 -3.85
CA VAL A 46 -13.80 -5.33 -3.71
C VAL A 46 -12.82 -5.95 -2.72
N ILE A 47 -11.54 -5.60 -2.82
CA ILE A 47 -10.50 -6.12 -1.90
C ILE A 47 -10.71 -5.62 -0.47
N ARG A 48 -11.01 -4.33 -0.29
CA ARG A 48 -11.34 -3.77 1.03
C ARG A 48 -12.53 -4.47 1.68
N ASN A 49 -13.59 -4.72 0.90
CA ASN A 49 -14.77 -5.42 1.39
C ASN A 49 -14.43 -6.85 1.81
N ALA A 50 -13.68 -7.58 0.99
CA ALA A 50 -13.22 -8.94 1.32
C ALA A 50 -12.34 -8.94 2.58
N LEU A 51 -11.44 -7.97 2.73
CA LEU A 51 -10.62 -7.81 3.92
C LEU A 51 -11.49 -7.64 5.18
N TYR A 52 -12.51 -6.79 5.14
CA TYR A 52 -13.38 -6.58 6.30
C TYR A 52 -14.27 -7.78 6.65
N GLN A 53 -14.56 -8.67 5.68
CA GLN A 53 -15.28 -9.92 5.98
C GLN A 53 -14.48 -10.89 6.86
N ILE A 54 -13.16 -10.71 7.00
CA ILE A 54 -12.34 -11.47 7.95
C ILE A 54 -12.80 -11.22 9.40
N GLY A 55 -13.33 -10.02 9.68
CA GLY A 55 -13.69 -9.60 11.02
C GLY A 55 -12.47 -9.25 11.88
N ASN A 56 -12.69 -9.10 13.19
CA ASN A 56 -11.65 -8.67 14.11
C ASN A 56 -10.57 -9.73 14.28
N VAL A 57 -9.31 -9.30 14.19
CA VAL A 57 -8.11 -10.14 14.35
C VAL A 57 -7.20 -9.58 15.42
N GLU A 58 -6.61 -10.44 16.24
CA GLU A 58 -5.73 -10.00 17.34
C GLU A 58 -4.39 -9.49 16.80
N ARG A 59 -3.79 -10.21 15.86
CA ARG A 59 -2.45 -9.93 15.32
C ARG A 59 -2.42 -10.04 13.81
N VAL A 60 -1.84 -9.05 13.15
CA VAL A 60 -1.65 -8.99 11.71
C VAL A 60 -0.16 -8.84 11.40
N LEU A 61 0.32 -9.64 10.45
CA LEU A 61 1.61 -9.43 9.79
C LEU A 61 1.33 -8.97 8.35
N GLU A 62 1.78 -7.77 8.02
CA GLU A 62 1.71 -7.21 6.66
C GLU A 62 3.10 -7.20 6.05
N LEU A 63 3.23 -7.75 4.85
CA LEU A 63 4.47 -7.80 4.08
C LEU A 63 4.36 -6.83 2.89
N ALA A 64 5.43 -6.08 2.63
CA ALA A 64 5.47 -5.00 1.64
C ALA A 64 4.38 -3.94 1.88
N CYS A 65 4.33 -3.39 3.10
CA CYS A 65 3.31 -2.42 3.50
C CYS A 65 3.37 -1.09 2.73
N GLY A 66 4.47 -0.81 2.03
CA GLY A 66 4.66 0.40 1.26
C GLY A 66 4.43 1.65 2.10
N THR A 67 3.71 2.61 1.54
CA THR A 67 3.35 3.88 2.19
C THR A 67 2.19 3.74 3.19
N GLY A 68 1.75 2.53 3.52
CA GLY A 68 0.75 2.28 4.55
C GLY A 68 -0.72 2.33 4.11
N ILE A 69 -1.00 2.32 2.81
CA ILE A 69 -2.38 2.39 2.27
C ILE A 69 -3.24 1.24 2.80
N TRP A 70 -2.74 0.00 2.73
CA TRP A 70 -3.47 -1.16 3.25
C TRP A 70 -3.29 -1.33 4.76
N THR A 71 -2.19 -0.87 5.33
CA THR A 71 -2.00 -0.81 6.78
C THR A 71 -3.15 -0.05 7.47
N GLN A 72 -3.59 1.08 6.92
CA GLN A 72 -4.74 1.84 7.44
C GLN A 72 -6.05 1.04 7.39
N GLU A 73 -6.22 0.18 6.38
CA GLU A 73 -7.39 -0.69 6.29
C GLU A 73 -7.31 -1.85 7.29
N LEU A 74 -6.12 -2.42 7.47
CA LEU A 74 -5.86 -3.49 8.44
C LEU A 74 -6.04 -2.99 9.88
N LEU A 75 -5.68 -1.73 10.18
CA LEU A 75 -5.89 -1.11 11.50
C LEU A 75 -7.35 -1.06 11.93
N LYS A 76 -8.29 -1.14 10.98
CA LYS A 76 -9.73 -1.15 11.29
C LYS A 76 -10.23 -2.50 11.79
N ILE A 77 -9.50 -3.58 11.53
CA ILE A 77 -9.87 -4.94 11.93
C ILE A 77 -8.85 -5.58 12.89
N GLY A 78 -7.61 -5.10 12.91
CA GLY A 78 -6.50 -5.68 13.66
C GLY A 78 -6.17 -4.93 14.96
N GLN A 79 -5.99 -5.65 16.07
CA GLN A 79 -5.58 -5.05 17.35
C GLN A 79 -4.08 -4.71 17.40
N LYS A 80 -3.22 -5.56 16.84
CA LYS A 80 -1.77 -5.34 16.75
C LYS A 80 -1.25 -5.68 15.37
N ILE A 81 -0.59 -4.73 14.72
CA ILE A 81 -0.07 -4.88 13.37
C ILE A 81 1.45 -4.78 13.37
N THR A 82 2.10 -5.74 12.73
CA THR A 82 3.51 -5.66 12.35
C THR A 82 3.57 -5.51 10.83
N ALA A 83 3.94 -4.32 10.37
CA ALA A 83 4.06 -4.00 8.95
C ALA A 83 5.54 -3.94 8.56
N LEU A 84 5.91 -4.69 7.53
CA LEU A 84 7.28 -4.84 7.06
C LEU A 84 7.39 -4.35 5.62
N ASP A 85 8.45 -3.59 5.33
CA ASP A 85 8.86 -3.24 3.97
C ASP A 85 10.39 -3.22 3.88
N ALA A 86 10.92 -3.33 2.66
CA ALA A 86 12.34 -3.25 2.40
C ALA A 86 12.83 -1.79 2.25
N SER A 87 11.94 -0.87 1.89
CA SER A 87 12.28 0.55 1.72
C SER A 87 12.06 1.34 3.01
N SER A 88 13.10 2.05 3.46
CA SER A 88 13.00 2.92 4.63
C SER A 88 12.14 4.16 4.38
N GLU A 89 12.10 4.63 3.13
CA GLU A 89 11.40 5.80 2.65
C GLU A 89 9.89 5.58 2.69
N VAL A 90 9.41 4.44 2.19
CA VAL A 90 7.98 4.10 2.26
C VAL A 90 7.54 3.86 3.70
N ILE A 91 8.39 3.24 4.54
CA ILE A 91 8.13 3.07 5.99
C ILE A 91 8.02 4.41 6.70
N ALA A 92 8.87 5.38 6.36
CA ALA A 92 8.80 6.72 6.95
C ALA A 92 7.44 7.39 6.66
N ILE A 93 6.92 7.24 5.44
CA ILE A 93 5.58 7.73 5.06
C ILE A 93 4.50 6.95 5.81
N ALA A 94 4.57 5.61 5.84
CA ALA A 94 3.59 4.78 6.53
C ALA A 94 3.47 5.12 8.02
N ARG A 95 4.59 5.43 8.70
CA ARG A 95 4.62 5.87 10.11
C ARG A 95 4.00 7.24 10.36
N SER A 96 3.88 8.07 9.33
CA SER A 96 3.28 9.41 9.44
C SER A 96 1.76 9.43 9.27
N LYS A 97 1.17 8.27 8.95
CA LYS A 97 -0.27 8.05 8.77
C LYS A 97 -0.91 7.41 10.00
#